data_AF-A0A3L7Z6J5-F1
#
_entry.id   AF-A0A3L7Z6J5-F1
#
_cell.length_a   1.000
_cell.length_b   1.000
_cell.length_c   1.000
_cell.angle_alpha   90.00
_cell.angle_beta   90.00
_cell.angle_gamma   90.00
#
_symmetry.space_group_name_H-M   'P 1'
#
loop_
_entity.id
_entity.type
_entity.pdbx_description
1 polymer ?
#
loop_
_entity_poly.entity_id
_entity_poly.type
_entity_poly.pdbx_seq_one_letter_code
_entity_poly.pdbx_strand_id
1 'polypeptide(L)'
;MEHLHETPLQGIVGTDKGELFYLLPIEKVSDLVKLRGDLSAAIDLISKTGSSEEGTSAINTLNGLLAGLMKYDSDHYEAMDVALADAMRKLEKK
;
A
#
# COMPACT_ATOMS: atom_id res chain seq x y z
N MET A 1 8.30 16.78 3.21
CA MET A 1 7.48 15.81 2.47
C MET A 1 6.95 16.53 1.25
N GLU A 2 7.12 15.98 0.05
CA GLU A 2 6.52 16.56 -1.15
C GLU A 2 5.00 16.43 -1.07
N HIS A 3 4.29 17.49 -1.44
CA HIS A 3 2.84 17.49 -1.48
C HIS A 3 2.37 16.86 -2.79
N LEU A 4 1.56 15.80 -2.67
CA LEU A 4 0.88 15.19 -3.80
C LEU A 4 -0.42 15.96 -4.06
N HIS A 5 -0.68 16.30 -5.32
CA HIS A 5 -1.93 16.93 -5.76
C HIS A 5 -2.68 16.06 -6.77
N GLU A 6 -4.00 16.15 -6.75
CA GLU A 6 -4.84 15.45 -7.72
C GLU A 6 -4.63 16.01 -9.13
N THR A 7 -4.63 15.12 -10.12
CA THR A 7 -4.59 15.51 -11.53
C THR A 7 -5.96 15.25 -12.19
N PRO A 8 -6.21 15.81 -13.39
CA PRO A 8 -7.42 15.48 -14.16
C PRO A 8 -7.52 14.00 -14.59
N LEU A 9 -6.42 13.24 -14.50
CA LEU A 9 -6.40 11.82 -14.84
C LEU A 9 -6.71 10.98 -13.60
N GLN A 10 -7.78 10.18 -13.68
CA GLN A 10 -8.22 9.33 -12.57
C GLN A 10 -7.09 8.37 -12.15
N GLY A 11 -6.81 8.33 -10.85
CA GLY A 11 -5.76 7.48 -10.30
C GLY A 11 -4.35 8.01 -10.58
N ILE A 12 -4.17 9.28 -10.96
CA ILE A 12 -2.85 9.91 -11.10
C ILE A 12 -2.76 11.13 -10.20
N VAL A 13 -1.68 11.18 -9.41
CA VAL A 13 -1.30 12.35 -8.59
C VAL A 13 0.00 12.94 -9.09
N GLY A 14 0.14 14.26 -8.94
CA GLY A 14 1.32 15.01 -9.33
C GLY A 14 2.08 15.58 -8.13
N THR A 15 3.35 15.91 -8.31
CA THR A 15 4.12 16.75 -7.39
C THR A 15 4.26 18.17 -7.93
N ASP A 16 4.58 19.13 -7.08
CA ASP A 16 4.84 20.53 -7.48
C ASP A 16 6.00 20.66 -8.50
N LYS A 17 6.82 19.61 -8.66
CA LYS A 17 7.90 19.51 -9.64
C LYS A 17 7.46 18.94 -11.00
N GLY A 18 6.20 18.53 -11.12
CA GLY A 18 5.63 17.97 -12.34
C GLY A 18 5.85 16.46 -12.52
N GLU A 19 6.27 15.76 -11.47
CA GLU A 19 6.36 14.30 -11.50
C GLU A 19 4.97 13.69 -11.32
N LEU A 20 4.66 12.62 -12.04
CA LEU A 20 3.36 11.95 -12.02
C LEU A 20 3.48 10.55 -11.41
N PHE A 21 2.54 10.19 -10.55
CA PHE A 21 2.46 8.90 -9.89
C PHE A 21 1.09 8.28 -10.09
N TYR A 22 1.06 6.99 -10.39
CA TYR A 22 -0.18 6.23 -10.44
C TYR A 22 -0.57 5.81 -9.01
N LEU A 23 -1.70 6.32 -8.53
CA LEU A 23 -2.39 5.74 -7.39
C LEU A 23 -2.96 4.40 -7.86
N LEU A 24 -2.43 3.29 -7.34
CA LEU A 24 -3.09 2.00 -7.51
C LEU A 24 -4.48 2.10 -6.89
N PRO A 25 -5.57 1.98 -7.68
CA PRO A 25 -6.91 1.92 -7.12
C PRO A 25 -7.05 0.54 -6.48
N ILE A 26 -6.73 0.45 -5.19
CA ILE A 26 -7.05 -0.72 -4.39
C ILE A 26 -8.52 -0.58 -4.00
N GLU A 27 -9.41 -1.03 -4.89
CA GLU A 27 -10.86 -0.97 -4.65
C GLU A 27 -11.32 -2.02 -3.63
N LYS A 28 -10.53 -3.09 -3.45
CA LYS A 28 -10.86 -4.21 -2.55
C LYS A 28 -9.66 -4.62 -1.72
N VAL A 29 -9.89 -4.91 -0.44
CA VAL A 29 -8.89 -5.46 0.48
C VAL A 29 -8.29 -6.77 -0.07
N SER A 30 -9.07 -7.57 -0.80
CA SER A 30 -8.58 -8.79 -1.48
C SER A 30 -7.45 -8.51 -2.48
N ASP A 31 -7.53 -7.38 -3.20
CA ASP A 31 -6.57 -7.02 -4.23
C ASP A 31 -5.26 -6.54 -3.59
N LEU A 32 -5.34 -5.88 -2.43
CA LEU A 32 -4.18 -5.54 -1.59
C LEU A 32 -3.48 -6.80 -1.04
N VAL A 33 -4.25 -7.75 -0.50
CA VAL A 33 -3.71 -9.02 0.01
C VAL A 33 -3.01 -9.81 -1.11
N LYS A 34 -3.59 -9.83 -2.30
CA LYS A 34 -2.99 -10.47 -3.48
C LYS A 34 -1.70 -9.75 -3.89
N LEU A 35 -1.71 -8.43 -4.01
CA LEU A 35 -0.53 -7.63 -4.36
C LEU A 35 0.62 -7.85 -3.37
N ARG A 36 0.32 -7.94 -2.07
CA ARG A 36 1.30 -8.27 -1.02
C ARG A 36 1.94 -9.64 -1.23
N GLY A 37 1.12 -10.65 -1.57
CA GLY A 37 1.57 -12.00 -1.87
C GLY A 37 2.48 -12.04 -3.11
N ASP A 38 2.06 -11.39 -4.18
CA ASP A 38 2.80 -11.33 -5.44
C ASP A 38 4.15 -10.63 -5.27
N LEU A 39 4.20 -9.52 -4.50
CA LEU A 39 5.44 -8.81 -4.16
C LEU A 39 6.40 -9.67 -3.32
N SER A 40 5.88 -10.39 -2.34
CA SER A 40 6.70 -11.28 -1.50
C SER A 40 7.33 -12.40 -2.35
N ALA A 41 6.54 -13.00 -3.26
CA ALA A 41 7.03 -14.02 -4.17
C ALA A 41 8.11 -13.50 -5.13
N ALA A 42 7.95 -12.26 -5.63
CA ALA A 42 8.95 -11.63 -6.49
C ALA A 42 10.28 -11.40 -5.74
N ILE A 43 10.23 -10.91 -4.49
CA ILE A 43 11.42 -10.73 -3.63
C ILE A 43 12.13 -12.07 -3.42
N ASP A 44 11.38 -13.13 -3.11
CA ASP A 44 11.93 -14.48 -2.91
C ASP A 44 12.63 -15.01 -4.16
N LEU A 45 12.06 -14.75 -5.35
CA LEU A 45 12.66 -15.16 -6.62
C LEU A 45 13.95 -14.39 -6.91
N ILE A 46 13.95 -13.06 -6.73
CA ILE A 46 15.14 -12.22 -6.94
C ILE A 46 16.25 -12.61 -5.95
N SER A 47 15.89 -12.90 -4.70
CA SER A 47 16.84 -13.33 -3.67
C SER A 47 17.54 -14.64 -4.02
N LYS A 48 16.89 -15.52 -4.79
CA LYS A 48 17.46 -16.80 -5.25
C LYS A 48 18.33 -16.67 -6.49
N THR A 49 18.24 -15.58 -7.25
CA THR A 49 19.01 -15.37 -8.49
C THR A 49 20.46 -14.91 -8.28
N GLY A 50 20.90 -14.74 -7.03
CA GLY A 50 22.27 -14.37 -6.66
C GLY A 50 22.43 -12.90 -6.30
N SER A 51 23.46 -12.60 -5.52
CA SER A 51 23.72 -11.26 -4.96
C SER A 51 24.44 -10.37 -5.98
N SER A 52 23.70 -9.75 -6.91
CA SER A 52 24.18 -8.54 -7.59
C SER A 52 23.80 -7.29 -6.80
N GLU A 53 24.55 -6.21 -7.00
CA GLU A 53 24.23 -4.91 -6.41
C GLU A 53 22.85 -4.43 -6.88
N GLU A 54 22.51 -4.64 -8.16
CA GLU A 54 21.17 -4.34 -8.69
C GLU A 54 20.09 -5.24 -8.06
N GLY A 55 20.37 -6.52 -7.84
CA GLY A 55 19.44 -7.45 -7.18
C GLY A 55 19.14 -7.05 -5.74
N THR A 56 20.16 -6.62 -5.00
CA THR A 56 20.02 -6.13 -3.62
C THR A 56 19.24 -4.82 -3.57
N SER A 57 19.51 -3.90 -4.51
CA SER A 57 18.78 -2.64 -4.64
C SER A 57 17.30 -2.87 -5.00
N ALA A 58 17.02 -3.83 -5.90
CA ALA A 58 15.67 -4.24 -6.25
C ALA A 58 14.92 -4.84 -5.06
N ILE A 59 15.54 -5.75 -4.31
CA ILE A 59 14.96 -6.34 -3.09
C ILE A 59 14.64 -5.25 -2.06
N ASN A 60 15.55 -4.32 -1.81
CA ASN A 60 15.33 -3.23 -0.85
C ASN A 60 14.19 -2.30 -1.28
N THR A 61 14.10 -1.99 -2.57
CA THR A 61 13.02 -1.16 -3.13
C THR A 61 11.67 -1.86 -2.99
N LEU A 62 11.60 -3.16 -3.33
CA LEU A 62 10.38 -3.96 -3.21
C LEU A 62 9.94 -4.16 -1.75
N ASN A 63 10.89 -4.36 -0.83
CA ASN A 63 10.60 -4.42 0.61
C ASN A 63 10.05 -3.09 1.13
N GLY A 64 10.57 -1.95 0.66
CA GLY A 64 10.05 -0.63 0.99
C GLY A 64 8.61 -0.43 0.51
N LEU A 65 8.31 -0.86 -0.72
CA LEU A 65 6.95 -0.83 -1.26
C LEU A 65 6.00 -1.73 -0.46
N LEU A 66 6.43 -2.95 -0.13
CA LEU A 66 5.64 -3.90 0.68
C LEU A 66 5.32 -3.33 2.07
N ALA A 67 6.31 -2.74 2.74
CA ALA A 67 6.12 -2.11 4.05
C ALA A 67 5.16 -0.91 3.98
N GLY A 68 5.24 -0.09 2.92
CA GLY A 68 4.31 1.01 2.68
C GLY A 68 2.87 0.54 2.51
N LEU A 69 2.67 -0.55 1.75
CA LEU A 69 1.35 -1.18 1.57
C LEU A 69 0.80 -1.76 2.88
N MET A 70 1.64 -2.41 3.69
CA MET A 70 1.22 -2.98 4.99
C MET A 70 0.80 -1.93 6.00
N LYS A 71 1.41 -0.73 5.96
CA LYS A 71 1.02 0.37 6.86
C LYS A 71 -0.39 0.89 6.56
N TYR A 72 -0.75 1.01 5.29
CA TYR A 72 -2.09 1.40 4.86
C TYR A 72 -3.17 0.38 5.24
N ASP A 73 -2.81 -0.91 5.29
CA ASP A 73 -3.70 -2.01 5.72
C ASP A 73 -4.04 -1.87 7.22
N SER A 74 -3.03 -1.57 8.07
CA SER A 74 -3.21 -1.39 9.51
C SER A 74 -4.15 -0.22 9.84
N ASP A 75 -4.00 0.92 9.17
CA ASP A 75 -4.85 2.09 9.38
C ASP A 75 -6.33 1.80 8.98
N HIS A 76 -6.54 0.94 7.98
CA HIS A 76 -7.90 0.51 7.57
C HIS A 76 -8.56 -0.41 8.59
N TYR A 77 -7.84 -1.40 9.14
CA TYR A 77 -8.41 -2.26 10.18
C TYR A 77 -8.73 -1.48 11.45
N GLU A 78 -7.87 -0.53 11.85
CA GLU A 78 -8.13 0.33 13.00
C GLU A 78 -9.38 1.20 12.80
N ALA A 79 -9.57 1.78 11.61
CA ALA A 79 -10.77 2.53 11.28
C ALA A 79 -12.06 1.66 11.31
N MET A 80 -11.99 0.41 10.84
CA MET A 80 -13.11 -0.54 10.91
C MET A 80 -13.43 -0.94 12.36
N ASP A 81 -12.42 -1.22 13.17
CA ASP A 81 -12.59 -1.57 14.58
C ASP A 81 -13.23 -0.43 15.38
N VAL A 82 -12.81 0.82 15.12
CA VAL A 82 -13.41 2.01 15.72
C VAL A 82 -14.87 2.16 15.30
N ALA A 83 -15.18 2.00 14.01
CA ALA A 83 -16.54 2.11 13.50
C ALA A 83 -17.46 1.01 14.05
N LEU A 84 -16.95 -0.23 14.16
CA LEU A 84 -17.68 -1.36 14.73
C LEU A 84 -17.94 -1.16 16.24
N ALA A 85 -16.93 -0.73 16.99
CA ALA A 85 -17.07 -0.44 18.42
C ALA A 85 -18.10 0.68 18.69
N ASP A 86 -18.13 1.72 17.86
CA ASP A 86 -19.12 2.79 17.96
C ASP A 86 -20.54 2.28 17.65
N ALA A 87 -20.69 1.44 16.62
CA ALA A 87 -21.98 0.82 16.28
C ALA A 87 -22.51 -0.08 17.41
N MET A 88 -21.64 -0.88 18.04
CA MET A 88 -22.01 -1.74 19.17
C MET A 88 -22.46 -0.93 20.39
N ARG A 89 -21.74 0.13 20.76
CA ARG A 89 -22.14 1.03 21.87
C ARG A 89 -23.50 1.70 21.64
N LYS A 90 -23.82 2.05 20.39
CA LYS A 90 -25.11 2.64 20.03
C LYS A 90 -26.26 1.64 20.15
N LEU A 91 -26.00 0.35 19.92
CA LEU A 91 -26.97 -0.73 20.09
C LEU A 91 -27.23 -1.03 21.56
N GLU A 92 -26.21 -1.03 22.42
CA GLU A 92 -26.38 -1.27 23.87
C GLU A 92 -27.13 -0.15 24.61
N LYS A 93 -27.17 1.06 24.04
CA LYS A 93 -27.89 2.22 24.59
C LYS A 93 -29.35 2.29 24.16
N LYS A 94 -29.86 1.28 23.45
CA LYS A 94 -31.20 1.24 22.87
C LYS A 94 -32.03 0.13 23.52
#